data_AF-A0A0L0V3H8-F1
#
_entry.id   AF-A0A0L0V3H8-F1
#
_cell.length_a   1.000
_cell.length_b   1.000
_cell.length_c   1.000
_cell.angle_alpha   90.00
_cell.angle_beta   90.00
_cell.angle_gamma   90.00
#
_symmetry.space_group_name_H-M   'P 1'
#
loop_
_entity.id
_entity.type
_entity.pdbx_description
1 polymer ?
#
loop_
_entity_poly.entity_id
_entity_poly.type
_entity_poly.pdbx_seq_one_letter_code
_entity_poly.pdbx_strand_id
1 'polypeptide(L)'
;MLFKYLLAPVAFAAAAVAYGETVVSKEVDFQLIVSVSEKYQQPITNACVKESVPDVTKSLTEIYKPVVDISQKFHASIEKLEKAFVVKQLRLFFSFLISFEVILKTISQHPKVTLGCHEQVPQFDSKFAAILTDIKSKLPNYEESLSGIKVIDFALYSKLGFKFQNQIGL
;
A
#
# COMPACT_ATOMS: atom_id res chain seq x y z
N MET A 1 61.67 25.48 -18.72
CA MET A 1 61.14 24.53 -17.71
C MET A 1 59.68 24.92 -17.43
N LEU A 2 58.78 24.69 -18.40
CA LEU A 2 57.68 23.71 -18.38
C LEU A 2 56.87 23.61 -17.07
N PHE A 3 55.67 24.21 -17.15
CA PHE A 3 54.47 24.04 -16.33
C PHE A 3 54.37 22.73 -15.54
N LYS A 4 54.31 22.83 -14.21
CA LYS A 4 53.90 21.71 -13.34
C LYS A 4 53.13 22.20 -12.13
N TYR A 5 51.91 22.71 -12.31
CA TYR A 5 50.87 22.72 -11.28
C TYR A 5 49.50 22.72 -11.95
N LEU A 6 49.15 21.61 -12.62
CA LEU A 6 47.77 21.31 -13.00
C LEU A 6 47.22 20.35 -11.93
N LEU A 7 46.68 20.93 -10.85
CA LEU A 7 45.97 20.19 -9.80
C LEU A 7 44.48 20.31 -10.06
N ALA A 8 43.93 19.31 -10.74
CA ALA A 8 42.57 18.83 -10.59
C ALA A 8 42.56 17.37 -11.08
N PRO A 9 41.93 16.43 -10.37
CA PRO A 9 40.48 16.39 -10.42
C PRO A 9 39.78 16.26 -9.06
N VAL A 10 38.71 17.04 -8.96
CA VAL A 10 37.48 16.84 -8.20
C VAL A 10 37.24 15.38 -7.80
N ALA A 11 37.47 15.07 -6.52
CA ALA A 11 36.91 13.90 -5.86
C ALA A 11 35.73 14.36 -5.00
N PHE A 12 34.60 14.66 -5.64
CA PHE A 12 33.33 14.91 -4.96
C PHE A 12 32.17 14.43 -5.85
N ALA A 13 32.03 13.11 -5.94
CA ALA A 13 30.86 12.48 -6.57
C ALA A 13 30.63 11.09 -5.98
N ALA A 14 30.38 11.00 -4.67
CA ALA A 14 29.94 9.73 -4.06
C ALA A 14 29.09 9.87 -2.78
N ALA A 15 28.87 11.08 -2.23
CA ALA A 15 28.19 11.23 -0.94
C ALA A 15 26.79 11.88 -1.02
N ALA A 16 26.37 12.40 -2.17
CA ALA A 16 25.06 13.06 -2.31
C ALA A 16 23.92 12.09 -2.67
N VAL A 17 24.23 10.91 -3.21
CA VAL A 17 23.21 9.96 -3.69
C VAL A 17 22.59 9.16 -2.54
N ALA A 18 23.40 8.74 -1.57
CA ALA A 18 22.94 7.89 -0.46
C ALA A 18 22.09 8.63 0.60
N TYR A 19 22.26 9.95 0.76
CA TYR A 19 21.55 10.72 1.78
C TYR A 19 20.08 11.01 1.42
N GLY A 20 19.76 11.09 0.12
CA GLY A 20 18.38 11.25 -0.34
C GLY A 20 17.58 9.95 -0.28
N GLU A 21 18.15 8.84 -0.76
CA GLU A 21 17.47 7.53 -0.84
C GLU A 21 17.16 6.92 0.53
N THR A 22 18.06 7.05 1.49
CA THR A 22 17.85 6.51 2.85
C THR A 22 16.83 7.29 3.67
N VAL A 23 16.63 8.58 3.37
CA VAL A 23 15.60 9.40 4.02
C VAL A 23 14.22 9.12 3.41
N VAL A 24 14.13 9.10 2.08
CA VAL A 24 12.88 8.81 1.36
C VAL A 24 12.36 7.40 1.65
N SER A 25 13.25 6.40 1.80
CA SER A 25 12.86 5.03 2.17
C SER A 25 12.37 4.88 3.63
N LYS A 26 12.68 5.83 4.52
CA LYS A 26 12.09 5.87 5.88
C LYS A 26 10.70 6.50 5.91
N GLU A 27 10.35 7.30 4.90
CA GLU A 27 9.04 7.98 4.84
C GLU A 27 7.93 7.07 4.30
N VAL A 28 8.29 6.06 3.49
CA VAL A 28 7.37 5.07 2.94
C VAL A 28 7.50 3.76 3.71
N ASP A 29 6.52 3.45 4.56
CA ASP A 29 6.49 2.16 5.27
C ASP A 29 5.10 1.52 5.24
N PHE A 30 4.90 0.58 4.31
CA PHE A 30 3.64 -0.15 4.17
C PHE A 30 3.38 -1.09 5.36
N GLN A 31 4.35 -1.35 6.22
CA GLN A 31 4.11 -2.10 7.46
C GLN A 31 3.06 -1.40 8.33
N LEU A 32 2.97 -0.07 8.28
CA LEU A 32 1.98 0.70 9.02
C LEU A 32 0.55 0.31 8.63
N ILE A 33 0.23 0.22 7.33
CA ILE A 33 -1.14 -0.15 6.90
C ILE A 33 -1.46 -1.61 7.23
N VAL A 34 -0.46 -2.51 7.15
CA VAL A 34 -0.61 -3.89 7.63
C VAL A 34 -1.01 -3.89 9.10
N SER A 35 -0.21 -3.28 9.96
CA SER A 35 -0.46 -3.27 11.41
C SER A 35 -1.75 -2.56 11.81
N VAL A 36 -2.13 -1.48 11.12
CA VAL A 36 -3.42 -0.82 11.36
C VAL A 36 -4.57 -1.71 10.94
N SER A 37 -4.49 -2.38 9.79
CA SER A 37 -5.55 -3.32 9.37
C SER A 37 -5.74 -4.45 10.38
N GLU A 38 -4.65 -5.08 10.84
CA GLU A 38 -4.68 -6.15 11.84
C GLU A 38 -5.29 -5.67 13.17
N LYS A 39 -4.87 -4.48 13.65
CA LYS A 39 -5.38 -3.87 14.88
C LYS A 39 -6.90 -3.68 14.85
N TYR A 40 -7.47 -3.31 13.70
CA TYR A 40 -8.90 -3.01 13.56
C TYR A 40 -9.76 -4.21 13.16
N GLN A 41 -9.20 -5.40 12.93
CA GLN A 41 -9.98 -6.62 12.67
C GLN A 41 -10.97 -6.90 13.82
N GLN A 42 -10.48 -7.02 15.06
CA GLN A 42 -11.36 -7.35 16.21
C GLN A 42 -12.39 -6.25 16.53
N PRO A 43 -12.04 -4.95 16.55
CA PRO A 43 -13.03 -3.88 16.67
C PRO A 43 -14.15 -3.95 15.63
N ILE A 44 -13.80 -4.20 14.36
CA ILE A 44 -14.81 -4.32 13.29
C ILE A 44 -15.66 -5.55 13.48
N THR A 45 -15.09 -6.71 13.83
CA THR A 45 -15.85 -7.92 14.16
C THR A 45 -16.86 -7.66 15.27
N ASN A 46 -16.42 -7.04 16.37
CA ASN A 46 -17.30 -6.72 17.50
C ASN A 46 -18.43 -5.75 17.10
N ALA A 47 -18.13 -4.76 16.25
CA ALA A 47 -19.12 -3.82 15.75
C ALA A 47 -20.11 -4.48 14.77
N CYS A 48 -19.64 -5.40 13.93
CA CYS A 48 -20.48 -6.17 13.00
C CYS A 48 -21.47 -7.06 13.74
N VAL A 49 -21.02 -7.76 14.79
CA VAL A 49 -21.89 -8.57 15.67
C VAL A 49 -23.00 -7.73 16.31
N LYS A 50 -22.71 -6.46 16.63
CA LYS A 50 -23.69 -5.50 17.17
C LYS A 50 -24.50 -4.78 16.08
N GLU A 51 -24.24 -5.08 14.81
CA GLU A 51 -24.78 -4.37 13.65
C GLU A 51 -24.58 -2.84 13.67
N SER A 52 -23.50 -2.38 14.30
CA SER A 52 -23.19 -0.97 14.46
C SER A 52 -22.46 -0.44 13.22
N VAL A 53 -23.22 0.05 12.23
CA VAL A 53 -22.66 0.74 11.05
C VAL A 53 -21.70 1.87 11.45
N PRO A 54 -22.03 2.79 12.39
CA PRO A 54 -21.15 3.90 12.72
C PRO A 54 -19.78 3.46 13.26
N ASP A 55 -19.72 2.41 14.07
CA ASP A 55 -18.47 1.90 14.65
C ASP A 55 -17.59 1.21 13.61
N VAL A 56 -18.21 0.48 12.66
CA VAL A 56 -17.51 -0.09 11.51
C VAL A 56 -16.96 1.01 10.63
N THR A 57 -17.79 2.00 10.27
CA THR A 57 -17.39 3.17 9.45
C THR A 57 -16.24 3.94 10.11
N LYS A 58 -16.30 4.17 11.42
CA LYS A 58 -15.22 4.80 12.18
C LYS A 58 -13.92 3.98 12.09
N SER A 59 -14.00 2.67 12.30
CA SER A 59 -12.82 1.79 12.22
C SER A 59 -12.23 1.74 10.81
N LEU A 60 -13.07 1.67 9.77
CA LEU A 60 -12.64 1.77 8.38
C LEU A 60 -11.97 3.12 8.07
N THR A 61 -12.45 4.21 8.67
CA THR A 61 -11.84 5.55 8.52
C THR A 61 -10.42 5.58 9.12
N GLU A 62 -10.22 4.95 10.27
CA GLU A 62 -8.90 4.86 10.90
C GLU A 62 -7.90 4.01 10.10
N ILE A 63 -8.39 3.01 9.35
CA ILE A 63 -7.56 2.27 8.39
C ILE A 63 -7.31 3.09 7.12
N TYR A 64 -8.30 3.84 6.65
CA TYR A 64 -8.21 4.59 5.39
C TYR A 64 -7.18 5.71 5.44
N LYS A 65 -7.10 6.45 6.56
CA LYS A 65 -6.15 7.57 6.74
C LYS A 65 -4.69 7.20 6.41
N PRO A 66 -4.07 6.17 7.02
CA PRO A 66 -2.71 5.77 6.69
C PRO A 66 -2.57 5.23 5.27
N VAL A 67 -3.61 4.60 4.69
CA VAL A 67 -3.59 4.18 3.28
C VAL A 67 -3.46 5.38 2.34
N VAL A 68 -4.21 6.46 2.60
CA VAL A 68 -4.13 7.69 1.81
C VAL A 68 -2.74 8.33 1.93
N ASP A 69 -2.23 8.47 3.15
CA ASP A 69 -0.92 9.08 3.43
C ASP A 69 0.22 8.29 2.74
N ILE A 70 0.22 6.96 2.89
CA ILE A 70 1.22 6.10 2.25
C ILE A 70 1.11 6.14 0.74
N SER A 71 -0.11 6.08 0.17
CA SER A 71 -0.32 6.18 -1.27
C SER A 71 0.28 7.48 -1.83
N GLN A 72 0.06 8.61 -1.16
CA GLN A 72 0.61 9.90 -1.58
C GLN A 72 2.14 9.95 -1.46
N LYS A 73 2.69 9.52 -0.32
CA LYS A 73 4.15 9.51 -0.11
C LYS A 73 4.86 8.59 -1.08
N PHE A 74 4.28 7.42 -1.35
CA PHE A 74 4.82 6.45 -2.29
C PHE A 74 4.84 7.01 -3.71
N HIS A 75 3.72 7.56 -4.17
CA HIS A 75 3.60 8.20 -5.47
C HIS A 75 4.66 9.31 -5.67
N ALA A 76 4.82 10.19 -4.68
CA ALA A 76 5.80 11.28 -4.74
C ALA A 76 7.27 10.81 -4.76
N SER A 77 7.52 9.57 -4.36
CA SER A 77 8.86 9.06 -4.08
C SER A 77 9.32 7.95 -5.04
N ILE A 78 8.40 7.33 -5.78
CA ILE A 78 8.63 6.08 -6.54
C ILE A 78 9.83 6.14 -7.49
N GLU A 79 10.03 7.26 -8.16
CA GLU A 79 11.13 7.45 -9.10
C GLU A 79 12.51 7.35 -8.40
N LYS A 80 12.58 7.77 -7.15
CA LYS A 80 13.79 7.80 -6.31
C LYS A 80 13.99 6.52 -5.51
N LEU A 81 13.01 5.61 -5.47
CA LEU A 81 13.12 4.37 -4.70
C LEU A 81 13.88 3.31 -5.49
N GLU A 82 14.75 2.57 -4.78
CA GLU A 82 15.42 1.40 -5.32
C GLU A 82 14.42 0.27 -5.60
N LYS A 83 14.66 -0.50 -6.67
CA LYS A 83 13.79 -1.64 -7.04
C LYS A 83 13.63 -2.65 -5.90
N ALA A 84 14.70 -2.98 -5.19
CA ALA A 84 14.65 -3.93 -4.08
C ALA A 84 13.74 -3.44 -2.94
N PHE A 85 13.76 -2.13 -2.65
CA PHE A 85 12.85 -1.53 -1.69
C PHE A 85 11.40 -1.57 -2.18
N VAL A 86 11.14 -1.24 -3.45
CA VAL A 86 9.80 -1.32 -4.04
C VAL A 86 9.24 -2.75 -3.99
N VAL A 87 10.06 -3.78 -4.23
CA VAL A 87 9.66 -5.18 -4.06
C VAL A 87 9.24 -5.48 -2.62
N LYS A 88 9.97 -4.96 -1.62
CA LYS A 88 9.60 -5.10 -0.21
C LYS A 88 8.24 -4.43 0.07
N GLN A 89 8.03 -3.20 -0.40
CA GLN A 89 6.77 -2.48 -0.21
C GLN A 89 5.59 -3.15 -0.91
N LEU A 90 5.80 -3.69 -2.11
CA LEU A 90 4.81 -4.51 -2.83
C LEU A 90 4.37 -5.72 -2.00
N ARG A 91 5.31 -6.47 -1.42
CA ARG A 91 4.97 -7.62 -0.57
C ARG A 91 4.15 -7.20 0.64
N LEU A 92 4.52 -6.09 1.29
CA LEU A 92 3.77 -5.52 2.41
C LEU A 92 2.38 -5.05 1.98
N PHE A 93 2.23 -4.46 0.79
CA PHE A 93 0.94 -4.08 0.24
C PHE A 93 0.02 -5.29 0.09
N PHE A 94 0.52 -6.40 -0.47
CA PHE A 94 -0.26 -7.62 -0.61
C PHE A 94 -0.57 -8.27 0.75
N SER A 95 0.34 -8.22 1.72
CA SER A 95 0.04 -8.61 3.11
C SER A 95 -1.09 -7.77 3.71
N PHE A 96 -1.09 -6.46 3.44
CA PHE A 96 -2.18 -5.59 3.85
C PHE A 96 -3.50 -5.97 3.17
N LEU A 97 -3.50 -6.26 1.85
CA LEU A 97 -4.70 -6.74 1.16
C LEU A 97 -5.22 -8.03 1.80
N ILE A 98 -4.36 -9.00 2.09
CA ILE A 98 -4.78 -10.25 2.76
C ILE A 98 -5.40 -9.98 4.13
N SER A 99 -4.82 -9.09 4.94
CA SER A 99 -5.38 -8.69 6.23
C SER A 99 -6.71 -7.94 6.07
N PHE A 100 -6.79 -7.05 5.09
CA PHE A 100 -8.00 -6.28 4.79
C PHE A 100 -9.13 -7.18 4.25
N GLU A 101 -8.81 -8.24 3.52
CA GLU A 101 -9.78 -9.25 3.09
C GLU A 101 -10.49 -9.90 4.28
N VAL A 102 -9.81 -10.13 5.41
CA VAL A 102 -10.44 -10.65 6.63
C VAL A 102 -11.52 -9.70 7.11
N ILE A 103 -11.25 -8.39 7.09
CA ILE A 103 -12.22 -7.34 7.43
C ILE A 103 -13.41 -7.35 6.46
N LEU A 104 -13.13 -7.40 5.16
CA LEU A 104 -14.16 -7.45 4.12
C LEU A 104 -15.04 -8.69 4.24
N LYS A 105 -14.46 -9.86 4.55
CA LYS A 105 -15.18 -11.11 4.80
C LYS A 105 -16.15 -10.93 5.96
N THR A 106 -15.66 -10.41 7.08
CA THR A 106 -16.50 -10.12 8.24
C THR A 106 -17.63 -9.18 7.87
N ILE A 107 -17.36 -8.02 7.24
CA ILE A 107 -18.42 -7.08 6.84
C ILE A 107 -19.47 -7.76 5.94
N SER A 108 -19.02 -8.54 4.95
CA SER A 108 -19.89 -9.19 3.95
C SER A 108 -20.86 -10.21 4.55
N GLN A 109 -20.58 -10.74 5.74
CA GLN A 109 -21.46 -11.65 6.46
C GLN A 109 -22.59 -10.94 7.21
N HIS A 110 -22.54 -9.61 7.30
CA HIS A 110 -23.54 -8.78 7.98
C HIS A 110 -24.21 -7.82 6.99
N PRO A 111 -25.39 -8.18 6.41
CA PRO A 111 -26.00 -7.43 5.31
C PRO A 111 -26.28 -5.96 5.62
N LYS A 112 -26.78 -5.65 6.83
CA LYS A 112 -27.06 -4.27 7.26
C LYS A 112 -25.78 -3.42 7.32
N VAL A 113 -24.68 -4.00 7.79
CA VAL A 113 -23.38 -3.33 7.84
C VAL A 113 -22.83 -3.14 6.43
N THR A 114 -22.90 -4.17 5.60
CA THR A 114 -22.48 -4.11 4.19
C THR A 114 -23.20 -2.97 3.46
N LEU A 115 -24.53 -2.88 3.59
CA LEU A 115 -25.33 -1.80 3.02
C LEU A 115 -24.95 -0.44 3.61
N GLY A 116 -24.71 -0.35 4.92
CA GLY A 116 -24.35 0.89 5.59
C GLY A 116 -22.97 1.45 5.21
N CYS A 117 -22.03 0.59 4.83
CA CYS A 117 -20.65 0.98 4.48
C CYS A 117 -20.37 0.97 2.96
N HIS A 118 -21.41 0.80 2.11
CA HIS A 118 -21.26 0.61 0.67
C HIS A 118 -20.55 1.76 -0.07
N GLU A 119 -20.62 3.00 0.45
CA GLU A 119 -19.92 4.15 -0.14
C GLU A 119 -18.47 4.29 0.36
N GLN A 120 -18.16 3.75 1.54
CA GLN A 120 -16.86 3.94 2.17
C GLN A 120 -15.85 2.87 1.76
N VAL A 121 -16.28 1.62 1.70
CA VAL A 121 -15.42 0.50 1.33
C VAL A 121 -14.75 0.72 -0.04
N PRO A 122 -15.46 1.18 -1.09
CA PRO A 122 -14.83 1.45 -2.39
C PRO A 122 -13.88 2.65 -2.42
N GLN A 123 -13.84 3.53 -1.39
CA GLN A 123 -12.93 4.69 -1.41
C GLN A 123 -11.45 4.27 -1.43
N PHE A 124 -11.17 3.10 -0.83
CA PHE A 124 -9.87 2.46 -0.85
C PHE A 124 -9.41 2.10 -2.27
N ASP A 125 -10.34 1.81 -3.18
CA ASP A 125 -10.06 1.33 -4.54
C ASP A 125 -9.13 2.26 -5.31
N SER A 126 -9.42 3.57 -5.27
CA SER A 126 -8.60 4.58 -5.93
C SER A 126 -7.15 4.61 -5.43
N LYS A 127 -6.94 4.34 -4.14
CA LYS A 127 -5.60 4.32 -3.53
C LYS A 127 -4.86 3.03 -3.85
N PHE A 128 -5.58 1.90 -3.88
CA PHE A 128 -5.00 0.62 -4.27
C PHE A 128 -4.57 0.65 -5.73
N ALA A 129 -5.42 1.19 -6.61
CA ALA A 129 -5.12 1.38 -8.02
C ALA A 129 -3.90 2.31 -8.23
N ALA A 130 -3.81 3.42 -7.49
CA ALA A 130 -2.66 4.31 -7.57
C ALA A 130 -1.36 3.60 -7.17
N ILE A 131 -1.35 2.92 -6.02
CA ILE A 131 -0.19 2.15 -5.54
C ILE A 131 0.26 1.12 -6.58
N LEU A 132 -0.68 0.36 -7.16
CA LEU A 132 -0.36 -0.65 -8.16
C LEU A 132 0.18 -0.05 -9.46
N THR A 133 -0.35 1.09 -9.88
CA THR A 133 0.14 1.84 -11.03
C THR A 133 1.59 2.30 -10.80
N ASP A 134 1.87 2.85 -9.62
CA ASP A 134 3.21 3.28 -9.23
C ASP A 134 4.19 2.09 -9.17
N ILE A 135 3.79 0.96 -8.58
CA ILE A 135 4.62 -0.25 -8.55
C ILE A 135 4.95 -0.72 -9.95
N LYS A 136 3.96 -0.82 -10.84
CA LYS A 136 4.15 -1.26 -12.23
C LYS A 136 5.09 -0.38 -13.03
N SER A 137 5.07 0.93 -12.78
CA SER A 137 5.98 1.87 -13.43
C SER A 137 7.46 1.50 -13.17
N LYS A 138 7.76 0.94 -11.99
CA LYS A 138 9.11 0.55 -11.59
C LYS A 138 9.40 -0.94 -11.77
N LEU A 139 8.37 -1.77 -11.66
CA LEU A 139 8.40 -3.23 -11.71
C LEU A 139 7.30 -3.73 -12.68
N PRO A 140 7.53 -3.71 -14.01
CA PRO A 140 6.53 -4.14 -14.99
C PRO A 140 6.09 -5.61 -14.84
N ASN A 141 6.97 -6.48 -14.36
CA ASN A 141 6.74 -7.91 -14.13
C ASN A 141 6.77 -8.23 -12.63
N TYR A 142 5.98 -7.50 -11.83
CA TYR A 142 6.01 -7.62 -10.37
C TYR A 142 5.39 -8.93 -9.85
N GLU A 143 4.68 -9.68 -10.69
CA GLU A 143 4.02 -10.94 -10.38
C GLU A 143 5.01 -11.99 -9.85
N GLU A 144 6.22 -12.06 -10.42
CA GLU A 144 7.29 -12.97 -9.96
C GLU A 144 7.70 -12.65 -8.50
N SER A 145 7.63 -11.38 -8.12
CA SER A 145 7.98 -10.93 -6.77
C SER A 145 6.95 -11.34 -5.71
N LEU A 146 5.75 -11.75 -6.14
CA LEU A 146 4.65 -12.22 -5.30
C LEU A 146 4.65 -13.74 -5.08
N SER A 147 5.64 -14.47 -5.60
CA SER A 147 5.76 -15.91 -5.36
C SER A 147 5.72 -16.24 -3.86
N GLY A 148 4.85 -17.19 -3.49
CA GLY A 148 4.63 -17.63 -2.10
C GLY A 148 3.63 -16.79 -1.30
N ILE A 149 3.08 -15.71 -1.87
CA ILE A 149 2.00 -14.94 -1.23
C ILE A 149 0.66 -15.68 -1.40
N LYS A 150 -0.15 -15.67 -0.33
CA LYS A 150 -1.49 -16.27 -0.33
C LYS A 150 -2.37 -15.64 -1.40
N VAL A 151 -3.17 -16.47 -2.07
CA VAL A 151 -4.17 -16.02 -3.06
C VAL A 151 -5.20 -15.12 -2.39
N ILE A 152 -5.45 -13.96 -3.00
CA ILE A 152 -6.48 -12.99 -2.61
C ILE A 152 -7.79 -13.35 -3.32
N ASP A 153 -8.89 -13.29 -2.59
CA ASP A 153 -10.25 -13.50 -3.08
C ASP A 153 -10.77 -12.24 -3.78
N PHE A 154 -10.28 -11.99 -5.00
CA PHE A 154 -10.70 -10.83 -5.79
C PHE A 154 -12.19 -10.82 -6.15
N ALA A 155 -12.88 -11.96 -6.07
CA ALA A 155 -14.32 -12.02 -6.25
C ALA A 155 -15.05 -11.31 -5.10
N LEU A 156 -14.60 -11.49 -3.86
CA LEU A 156 -15.12 -10.74 -2.71
C LEU A 156 -14.89 -9.24 -2.87
N TYR A 157 -13.69 -8.82 -3.26
CA TYR A 157 -13.37 -7.42 -3.52
C TYR A 157 -14.32 -6.84 -4.59
N SER A 158 -14.47 -7.53 -5.72
CA SER A 158 -15.38 -7.12 -6.79
C SER A 158 -16.82 -6.97 -6.31
N LYS A 159 -17.31 -7.93 -5.50
CA LYS A 159 -18.66 -7.91 -4.92
C LYS A 159 -18.89 -6.70 -4.00
N LEU A 160 -17.83 -6.20 -3.37
CA LEU A 160 -17.85 -5.02 -2.50
C LEU A 160 -17.49 -3.72 -3.23
N GLY A 161 -17.43 -3.74 -4.56
CA GLY A 161 -17.30 -2.56 -5.40
C GLY A 161 -15.88 -2.15 -5.79
N PHE A 162 -14.87 -2.95 -5.43
CA PHE A 162 -13.50 -2.72 -5.87
C PHE A 162 -13.29 -3.08 -7.34
N LYS A 163 -12.39 -2.36 -8.00
CA LYS A 163 -12.02 -2.52 -9.42
C LYS A 163 -10.50 -2.48 -9.66
N PHE A 164 -9.68 -2.19 -8.64
CA PHE A 164 -8.21 -2.14 -8.77
C PHE A 164 -7.62 -3.45 -9.32
N GLN A 165 -8.27 -4.59 -9.07
CA GLN A 165 -7.86 -5.90 -9.55
C GLN A 165 -7.84 -6.00 -11.09
N ASN A 166 -8.64 -5.17 -11.79
CA ASN A 166 -8.59 -5.12 -13.25
C ASN A 166 -7.24 -4.60 -13.75
N GLN A 167 -6.52 -3.83 -12.92
CA GLN A 167 -5.19 -3.39 -13.27
C GLN A 167 -4.24 -4.58 -13.26
N ILE A 168 -4.27 -5.45 -12.26
CA ILE A 168 -3.32 -6.59 -12.13
C ILE A 168 -3.53 -7.71 -13.16
N GLY A 169 -4.40 -7.50 -14.17
CA GLY A 169 -4.60 -8.45 -15.27
C GLY A 169 -5.40 -9.70 -14.88
N LEU A 170 -6.19 -9.60 -13.82
CA LEU A 170 -7.11 -10.63 -13.33
C LEU A 170 -8.55 -10.33 -13.75
#